data_AF-A0A5S9MFA1-F1
#
_entry.id   AF-A0A5S9MFA1-F1
#
_cell.length_a   1.000
_cell.length_b   1.000
_cell.length_c   1.000
_cell.angle_alpha   90.00
_cell.angle_beta   90.00
_cell.angle_gamma   90.00
#
_symmetry.space_group_name_H-M   'P 1'
#
loop_
_entity.id
_entity.type
_entity.pdbx_description
1 polymer ?
#
loop_
_entity_poly.entity_id
_entity_poly.type
_entity_poly.pdbx_seq_one_letter_code
_entity_poly.pdbx_strand_id
1 'polypeptide(L)'
;MLSQEEHIITQQILRETKAKNKDNLTRTNAYKRFYDRHPEMKWSLLASFVSRNAGWSMTDLKGELFHPGLTDQQGHLFFTAYERANWLIFSDAYPQLLFVRMV
;
A
#
# COMPACT_ATOMS: atom_id res chain seq x y z
N MET A 1 -4.85 30.09 0.31
CA MET A 1 -5.10 29.41 1.60
C MET A 1 -6.24 28.44 1.38
N LEU A 2 -6.18 27.24 1.96
CA LEU A 2 -7.31 26.30 1.94
C LEU A 2 -8.43 26.85 2.85
N SER A 3 -9.67 26.61 2.45
CA SER A 3 -10.86 26.79 3.27
C SER A 3 -10.84 25.83 4.47
N GLN A 4 -11.69 26.10 5.46
CA GLN A 4 -11.85 25.24 6.63
C GLN A 4 -12.29 23.82 6.25
N GLU A 5 -13.16 23.70 5.25
CA GLU A 5 -13.66 22.43 4.73
C GLU A 5 -12.54 21.62 4.07
N GLU A 6 -11.77 22.25 3.17
CA GLU A 6 -10.62 21.61 2.52
C GLU A 6 -9.57 21.14 3.54
N HIS A 7 -9.39 21.88 4.64
CA HIS A 7 -8.50 21.47 5.72
C HIS A 7 -9.00 20.20 6.41
N ILE A 8 -10.30 20.12 6.71
CA ILE A 8 -10.91 18.94 7.35
C ILE A 8 -10.75 17.70 6.45
N ILE A 9 -11.08 17.83 5.16
CA ILE A 9 -10.97 16.75 4.17
C ILE A 9 -9.52 16.27 4.08
N THR A 10 -8.57 17.20 3.96
CA THR A 10 -7.14 16.87 3.87
C THR A 10 -6.66 16.12 5.11
N GLN A 11 -7.05 16.58 6.30
CA GLN A 11 -6.67 15.91 7.56
C GLN A 11 -7.27 14.50 7.65
N GLN A 12 -8.49 14.29 7.18
CA GLN A 12 -9.11 12.98 7.14
C GLN A 12 -8.37 12.03 6.19
N ILE A 13 -8.04 12.50 4.97
CA ILE A 13 -7.28 11.73 3.98
C ILE A 13 -5.92 11.32 4.53
N LEU A 14 -5.18 12.25 5.15
CA LEU A 14 -3.86 11.98 5.73
C LEU A 14 -3.94 10.94 6.86
N ARG A 15 -4.93 11.08 7.76
CA ARG A 15 -5.13 10.13 8.87
C ARG A 15 -5.47 8.74 8.38
N GLU A 16 -6.41 8.62 7.43
CA GLU A 16 -6.80 7.32 6.87
C GLU A 16 -5.64 6.69 6.09
N THR A 17 -4.93 7.46 5.27
CA THR A 17 -3.76 6.96 4.53
C THR A 17 -2.70 6.41 5.46
N LYS A 18 -2.33 7.16 6.51
CA LYS A 18 -1.35 6.70 7.50
C LYS A 18 -1.82 5.43 8.21
N ALA A 19 -3.08 5.35 8.59
CA ALA A 19 -3.65 4.17 9.25
C ALA A 19 -3.66 2.94 8.33
N LYS A 20 -3.91 3.13 7.02
CA LYS A 20 -3.96 2.04 6.04
C LYS A 20 -2.60 1.65 5.47
N ASN A 21 -1.57 2.48 5.64
CA ASN A 21 -0.20 2.20 5.22
C ASN A 21 0.67 1.53 6.31
N LYS A 22 0.05 0.91 7.33
CA LYS A 22 0.78 0.33 8.46
C LYS A 22 1.65 -0.87 8.06
N ASP A 23 1.13 -1.73 7.19
CA ASP A 23 1.78 -2.96 6.74
C ASP A 23 1.21 -3.41 5.38
N ASN A 24 1.86 -4.41 4.77
CA ASN A 24 1.49 -4.94 3.45
C ASN A 24 0.04 -5.42 3.38
N LEU A 25 -0.41 -6.15 4.41
CA LEU A 25 -1.74 -6.74 4.45
C LEU A 25 -2.81 -5.64 4.51
N THR A 26 -2.60 -4.64 5.34
CA THR A 26 -3.50 -3.50 5.50
C THR A 26 -3.62 -2.70 4.21
N ARG A 27 -2.49 -2.45 3.52
CA ARG A 27 -2.47 -1.77 2.21
C ARG A 27 -3.24 -2.55 1.14
N THR A 28 -2.92 -3.83 1.01
CA THR A 28 -3.57 -4.74 0.05
C THR A 28 -5.10 -4.73 0.25
N ASN A 29 -5.54 -4.88 1.49
CA ASN A 29 -6.95 -4.87 1.84
C ASN A 29 -7.60 -3.49 1.65
N ALA A 30 -6.89 -2.39 1.87
CA ALA A 30 -7.41 -1.05 1.66
C ALA A 30 -7.75 -0.80 0.17
N TYR A 31 -6.84 -1.15 -0.74
CA TYR A 31 -7.09 -1.11 -2.18
C TYR A 31 -8.24 -2.02 -2.60
N LYS A 32 -8.24 -3.28 -2.14
CA LYS A 32 -9.29 -4.25 -2.47
C LYS A 32 -10.67 -3.80 -1.99
N ARG A 33 -10.77 -3.32 -0.75
CA ARG A 33 -12.02 -2.77 -0.18
C ARG A 33 -12.47 -1.48 -0.84
N PHE A 34 -11.56 -0.74 -1.46
CA PHE A 34 -11.93 0.41 -2.29
C PHE A 34 -12.60 -0.07 -3.56
N TYR A 35 -11.95 -0.98 -4.29
CA TYR A 35 -12.51 -1.58 -5.51
C TYR A 35 -13.87 -2.24 -5.27
N ASP A 36 -14.02 -3.02 -4.20
CA ASP A 36 -15.28 -3.71 -3.89
C ASP A 36 -16.47 -2.73 -3.71
N ARG A 37 -16.20 -1.47 -3.35
CA ARG A 37 -17.20 -0.39 -3.24
C ARG A 37 -17.29 0.47 -4.51
N HIS A 38 -16.25 0.48 -5.33
CA HIS A 38 -16.09 1.32 -6.52
C HIS A 38 -15.51 0.50 -7.69
N PRO A 39 -16.29 -0.45 -8.27
CA PRO A 39 -15.78 -1.36 -9.29
C PRO A 39 -15.31 -0.67 -10.59
N GLU A 40 -15.78 0.55 -10.84
CA GLU A 40 -15.34 1.42 -11.92
C GLU A 40 -13.86 1.82 -11.78
N MET A 41 -13.37 1.92 -10.54
CA MET A 41 -11.97 2.25 -10.22
C MET A 41 -11.07 1.02 -10.32
N LYS A 42 -11.04 0.40 -11.50
CA LYS A 42 -10.32 -0.86 -11.79
C LYS A 42 -8.85 -0.85 -11.37
N TRP A 43 -8.19 0.30 -11.43
CA TRP A 43 -6.79 0.42 -11.04
C TRP A 43 -6.59 0.19 -9.52
N SER A 44 -7.60 0.43 -8.69
CA SER A 44 -7.53 0.09 -7.26
C SER A 44 -7.46 -1.44 -7.04
N LEU A 45 -8.14 -2.24 -7.86
CA LEU A 45 -7.97 -3.70 -7.85
C LEU A 45 -6.55 -4.09 -8.25
N LEU A 46 -6.05 -3.49 -9.34
CA LEU A 46 -4.68 -3.73 -9.79
C LEU A 46 -3.65 -3.38 -8.70
N ALA A 47 -3.81 -2.24 -8.04
CA ALA A 47 -2.95 -1.83 -6.93
C ALA A 47 -3.00 -2.83 -5.76
N SER A 48 -4.17 -3.44 -5.49
CA SER A 48 -4.27 -4.52 -4.50
C SER A 48 -3.45 -5.75 -4.89
N PHE A 49 -3.46 -6.14 -6.16
CA PHE A 49 -2.68 -7.29 -6.66
C PHE A 49 -1.18 -6.99 -6.64
N VAL A 50 -0.76 -5.79 -7.04
CA VAL A 50 0.64 -5.36 -6.96
C VAL A 50 1.13 -5.37 -5.51
N SER A 51 0.35 -4.82 -4.57
CA SER A 51 0.72 -4.79 -3.16
C SER A 51 0.80 -6.21 -2.57
N ARG A 52 -0.15 -7.09 -2.92
CA ARG A 52 -0.13 -8.50 -2.55
C ARG A 52 1.12 -9.20 -3.08
N ASN A 53 1.44 -9.04 -4.36
CA ASN A 53 2.60 -9.67 -4.97
C ASN A 53 3.91 -9.23 -4.32
N ALA A 54 4.05 -7.96 -3.96
CA ALA A 54 5.18 -7.50 -3.16
C ALA A 54 5.26 -8.22 -1.80
N GLY A 55 4.12 -8.50 -1.17
CA GLY A 55 4.05 -9.29 0.06
C GLY A 55 4.53 -10.73 -0.12
N TRP A 56 4.17 -11.37 -1.25
CA TRP A 56 4.69 -12.70 -1.61
C TRP A 56 6.20 -12.67 -1.83
N SER A 57 6.71 -11.69 -2.58
CA SER A 57 8.16 -11.53 -2.77
C SER A 57 8.89 -11.33 -1.44
N MET A 58 8.30 -10.64 -0.46
CA MET A 58 8.86 -10.51 0.88
C MET A 58 8.91 -11.84 1.65
N THR A 59 7.89 -12.69 1.52
CA THR A 59 7.86 -14.01 2.17
C THR A 59 8.79 -15.02 1.48
N ASP A 60 8.91 -14.94 0.15
CA ASP A 60 9.74 -15.84 -0.65
C ASP A 60 11.23 -15.73 -0.30
N LEU A 61 11.69 -14.58 0.20
CA LEU A 61 13.06 -14.39 0.72
C LEU A 61 13.41 -15.37 1.86
N LYS A 62 12.39 -15.85 2.60
CA LYS A 62 12.54 -16.87 3.65
C LYS A 62 12.21 -18.29 3.16
N GLY A 63 11.80 -18.43 1.89
CA GLY A 63 11.48 -19.70 1.27
C GLY A 63 12.73 -20.49 0.89
N GLU A 64 12.57 -21.81 0.75
CA GLU A 64 13.67 -22.76 0.50
C GLU A 64 14.45 -22.47 -0.79
N LEU A 65 13.85 -21.75 -1.75
CA LEU A 65 14.50 -21.41 -3.02
C LEU A 65 15.50 -20.25 -2.90
N PHE A 66 15.20 -19.24 -2.07
CA PHE A 66 16.01 -18.02 -1.99
C PHE A 66 16.86 -17.96 -0.73
N HIS A 67 16.37 -18.52 0.38
CA HIS A 67 17.06 -18.49 1.67
C HIS A 67 18.51 -19.05 1.60
N PRO A 68 18.80 -20.17 0.91
CA PRO A 68 20.17 -20.69 0.82
C PRO A 68 21.14 -19.78 0.05
N GLY A 69 20.63 -18.90 -0.83
CA GLY A 69 21.43 -18.04 -1.69
C GLY A 69 21.66 -16.63 -1.14
N LEU A 70 21.11 -16.32 0.03
CA LEU A 70 21.17 -14.99 0.63
C LEU A 70 21.75 -15.08 2.05
N THR A 71 22.60 -14.13 2.41
CA THR A 71 22.88 -13.91 3.83
C THR A 71 21.67 -13.27 4.51
N ASP A 72 21.56 -13.42 5.83
CA ASP A 72 20.52 -12.76 6.62
C ASP A 72 20.45 -11.25 6.37
N GLN A 73 21.63 -10.62 6.21
CA GLN A 73 21.74 -9.20 5.90
C GLN A 73 21.13 -8.86 4.52
N GLN A 74 21.42 -9.67 3.50
CA GLN A 74 20.86 -9.46 2.15
C GLN A 74 19.36 -9.70 2.14
N GLY A 75 18.87 -10.76 2.80
CA GLY A 75 17.45 -11.03 2.96
C GLY A 75 16.71 -9.87 3.63
N HIS A 76 17.29 -9.30 4.69
CA HIS A 76 16.72 -8.13 5.36
C HIS A 76 16.73 -6.88 4.47
N LEU A 77 17.80 -6.66 3.70
CA LEU A 77 17.89 -5.53 2.77
C LEU A 77 16.81 -5.64 1.67
N PHE A 78 16.64 -6.81 1.06
CA PHE A 78 15.62 -7.03 0.04
C PHE A 78 14.20 -6.88 0.62
N PHE A 79 13.95 -7.45 1.79
CA PHE A 79 12.67 -7.28 2.48
C PHE A 79 12.36 -5.80 2.69
N THR A 80 13.33 -5.04 3.20
CA THR A 80 13.18 -3.61 3.46
C THR A 80 12.95 -2.83 2.18
N ALA A 81 13.64 -3.17 1.09
CA ALA A 81 13.43 -2.55 -0.22
C ALA A 81 12.00 -2.78 -0.74
N TYR A 82 11.50 -4.02 -0.69
CA TYR A 82 10.12 -4.34 -1.10
C TYR A 82 9.08 -3.63 -0.22
N GLU A 83 9.24 -3.68 1.10
CA GLU A 83 8.31 -3.03 2.04
C GLU A 83 8.31 -1.51 1.84
N ARG A 84 9.49 -0.89 1.71
CA ARG A 84 9.60 0.57 1.56
C ARG A 84 9.04 1.06 0.24
N ALA A 85 9.30 0.37 -0.86
CA ALA A 85 8.75 0.72 -2.17
C ALA A 85 7.21 0.65 -2.16
N ASN A 86 6.66 -0.44 -1.63
CA ASN A 86 5.21 -0.63 -1.54
C ASN A 86 4.55 0.40 -0.59
N TRP A 87 5.22 0.73 0.51
CA TRP A 87 4.80 1.82 1.42
C TRP A 87 4.75 3.17 0.71
N LEU A 88 5.78 3.51 -0.09
CA LEU A 88 5.87 4.79 -0.81
C LEU A 88 4.77 4.90 -1.88
N ILE A 89 4.58 3.86 -2.69
CA ILE A 89 3.52 3.82 -3.71
C ILE A 89 2.15 4.02 -3.05
N PHE A 90 1.89 3.33 -1.94
CA PHE A 90 0.62 3.48 -1.23
C PHE A 90 0.43 4.89 -0.65
N SER A 91 1.49 5.45 -0.07
CA SER A 91 1.48 6.79 0.51
C SER A 91 1.13 7.87 -0.50
N ASP A 92 1.45 7.65 -1.78
CA ASP A 92 1.17 8.59 -2.87
C ASP A 92 -0.19 8.34 -3.53
N ALA A 93 -0.46 7.08 -3.91
CA ALA A 93 -1.64 6.76 -4.71
C ALA A 93 -2.94 6.59 -3.91
N TYR A 94 -2.89 6.03 -2.70
CA TYR A 94 -4.11 5.78 -1.91
C TYR A 94 -4.88 7.06 -1.50
N PRO A 95 -4.22 8.18 -1.11
CA PRO A 95 -4.90 9.46 -0.87
C PRO A 95 -5.79 9.92 -2.02
N GLN A 96 -5.38 9.68 -3.27
CA GLN A 96 -6.11 10.09 -4.46
C GLN A 96 -7.44 9.32 -4.59
N LEU A 97 -7.46 8.03 -4.23
CA LEU A 97 -8.69 7.25 -4.13
C LEU A 97 -9.64 7.81 -3.06
N LEU A 98 -9.08 8.19 -1.91
CA LEU A 98 -9.90 8.78 -0.83
C LEU A 98 -10.51 10.11 -1.25
N PHE A 99 -9.76 10.94 -1.98
CA PHE A 99 -10.27 12.17 -2.54
C PHE A 99 -11.43 11.92 -3.51
N VAL A 100 -11.28 11.02 -4.48
CA VAL A 100 -12.34 10.63 -5.43
C VAL A 100 -13.60 10.09 -4.73
N ARG A 101 -13.46 9.44 -3.56
CA ARG A 101 -14.61 8.96 -2.77
C ARG A 101 -15.36 10.11 -2.08
N MET A 102 -14.67 11.19 -1.73
CA MET A 102 -15.20 12.29 -0.92
C MET A 102 -15.82 13.42 -1.76
N VAL A 103 -15.60 13.40 -3.08
CA VAL A 103 -16.13 14.33 -4.07
C VAL A 103 -17.16 13.61 -4.92
#